data_AF-A0A2K5ZHR6-F1
#
_entry.id   AF-A0A2K5ZHR6-F1
#
_cell.length_a   1.000
_cell.length_b   1.000
_cell.length_c   1.000
_cell.angle_alpha   90.00
_cell.angle_beta   90.00
_cell.angle_gamma   90.00
#
_symmetry.space_group_name_H-M   'P 1'
#
loop_
_entity.id
_entity.type
_entity.pdbx_description
1 polymer ?
#
loop_
_entity_poly.entity_id
_entity_poly.type
_entity_poly.pdbx_seq_one_letter_code
_entity_poly.pdbx_strand_id
1 'polypeptide(L)'
;MGAGLFSVAGTLLLPGLAALVQDWRLLQGLGALMSGLLLLFWGFPALFPESPCWLLATRQVARARKILWHFAEASGVDPEDSSLEESSLVTELAMLSAGSPQPQYQSPLGLLRTQVTWRNGLILGFSSLVGEGIRASFRRSLAPQVPTFYLPYFVEAGLEAAALVFLLLTADRCGRRPVLLLGTMATGLASLLLLAGAQYLPGWTMLSLSVLGLLASRAVSALSSLFAAEVFPTVIRGAGLGLVLGAGFLGQAADPLDALHGRHGFFLQHIVFASLAVLALLCVLLLPESRGRGLPQSLQDADRLCRSPLLRGCPRQDHLPLLSPSDSCWAGHTPEQR
;
A
#
# COMPACT_ATOMS: atom_id res chain seq x y z
N MET A 1 5.50 -2.51 4.88
CA MET A 1 4.83 -2.63 6.20
C MET A 1 5.63 -2.00 7.34
N GLY A 2 6.96 -2.19 7.43
CA GLY A 2 7.79 -1.53 8.45
C GLY A 2 7.63 -0.01 8.53
N ALA A 3 7.54 0.70 7.39
CA ALA A 3 7.29 2.14 7.36
C ALA A 3 5.95 2.56 8.03
N GLY A 4 4.91 1.71 7.94
CA GLY A 4 3.61 1.97 8.58
C GLY A 4 3.69 1.86 10.11
N LEU A 5 4.43 0.88 10.62
CA LEU A 5 4.64 0.74 12.07
C LEU A 5 5.40 1.94 12.65
N PHE A 6 6.40 2.44 11.94
CA PHE A 6 7.12 3.65 12.32
C PHE A 6 6.21 4.88 12.31
N SER A 7 5.34 5.02 11.30
CA SER A 7 4.34 6.09 11.24
C SER A 7 3.43 6.07 12.47
N VAL A 8 2.85 4.91 12.80
CA VAL A 8 1.98 4.73 13.96
C VAL A 8 2.71 5.05 15.27
N ALA A 9 3.95 4.59 15.43
CA ALA A 9 4.75 4.90 16.61
C ALA A 9 4.97 6.42 16.76
N GLY A 10 5.27 7.11 15.66
CA GLY A 10 5.39 8.57 15.63
C GLY A 10 4.08 9.28 15.98
N THR A 11 2.95 8.81 15.43
CA THR A 11 1.62 9.32 15.76
C THR A 11 1.34 9.14 17.26
N LEU A 12 1.53 7.95 17.83
CA LEU A 12 1.29 7.70 19.25
C LEU A 12 2.19 8.52 20.19
N LEU A 13 3.41 8.83 19.77
CA LEU A 13 4.36 9.62 20.55
C LEU A 13 4.00 11.12 20.58
N LEU A 14 3.39 11.64 19.51
CA LEU A 14 3.16 13.07 19.31
C LEU A 14 2.32 13.73 20.43
N PRO A 15 1.20 13.18 20.91
CA PRO A 15 0.44 13.75 22.01
C PRO A 15 1.22 13.80 23.33
N GLY A 16 2.07 12.80 23.58
CA GLY A 16 2.93 12.77 24.76
C GLY A 16 3.96 13.90 24.73
N LEU A 17 4.60 14.12 23.58
CA LEU A 17 5.49 15.27 23.37
C LEU A 17 4.75 16.61 23.46
N ALA A 18 3.54 16.69 22.91
CA ALA A 18 2.71 17.88 22.98
C ALA A 18 2.33 18.23 24.43
N ALA A 19 2.02 17.23 25.26
CA ALA A 19 1.71 17.41 26.68
C ALA A 19 2.92 17.89 27.50
N LEU A 20 4.13 17.44 27.15
CA LEU A 20 5.37 17.82 27.82
C LEU A 20 5.85 19.23 27.44
N VAL A 21 5.83 19.54 26.14
CA VAL A 21 6.44 20.78 25.62
C VAL A 21 5.49 21.96 25.73
N GLN A 22 4.16 21.73 25.64
CA GLN A 22 3.06 22.72 25.68
C GLN A 22 3.14 23.90 24.68
N ASP A 23 4.31 24.17 24.11
CA ASP A 23 4.59 25.17 23.10
C ASP A 23 4.63 24.57 21.69
N TRP A 24 3.69 24.98 20.85
CA TRP A 24 3.59 24.50 19.46
C TRP A 24 4.83 24.84 18.61
N ARG A 25 5.50 25.96 18.89
CA ARG A 25 6.71 26.40 18.17
C ARG A 25 7.89 25.48 18.43
N LEU A 26 8.08 25.09 19.69
CA LEU A 26 9.12 24.14 20.08
C LEU A 26 8.83 22.75 19.49
N LEU A 27 7.56 22.34 19.49
CA LEU A 27 7.16 21.07 18.87
C LEU A 27 7.44 21.04 17.36
N GLN A 28 7.13 22.13 16.64
CA GLN A 28 7.47 22.26 15.22
C GLN A 28 8.98 22.30 14.98
N GLY A 29 9.72 23.04 15.82
CA GLY A 29 11.18 23.11 15.75
C GLY A 29 11.83 21.75 15.96
N LEU A 30 11.34 20.97 16.93
CA LEU A 30 11.80 19.59 17.18
C LEU A 30 11.52 18.68 15.98
N GLY A 31 10.31 18.77 15.40
CA GLY A 31 9.96 18.01 14.20
C GLY A 31 10.85 18.37 13.00
N ALA A 32 11.11 19.66 12.78
CA ALA A 32 12.01 20.15 11.73
C ALA A 32 13.47 19.74 11.97
N LEU A 33 13.92 19.71 13.22
CA LEU A 33 15.25 19.25 13.59
C LEU A 33 15.42 17.75 13.30
N MET A 34 14.44 16.94 13.70
CA MET A 34 14.46 15.49 13.45
C MET A 34 14.46 15.17 11.95
N SER A 35 13.62 15.85 11.15
CA SER A 35 13.61 15.66 9.69
C SER A 35 14.88 16.18 9.03
N GLY A 36 15.42 17.32 9.48
CA GLY A 36 16.69 17.88 9.01
C GLY A 36 17.89 16.95 9.29
N LEU A 37 17.95 16.36 10.48
CA LEU A 37 18.95 15.33 10.81
C LEU A 37 18.82 14.13 9.88
N LEU A 38 17.59 13.64 9.65
CA LEU A 38 17.35 12.53 8.75
C LEU A 38 17.84 12.84 7.32
N LEU A 39 17.59 14.05 6.81
CA LEU A 39 18.07 14.51 5.51
C LEU A 39 19.60 14.59 5.45
N LEU A 40 20.24 15.04 6.53
CA LEU A 40 21.70 15.07 6.62
C LEU A 40 22.29 13.65 6.56
N PHE A 41 21.66 12.69 7.24
CA PHE A 41 22.10 11.29 7.24
C PHE A 41 21.72 10.51 5.97
N TRP A 42 20.70 10.95 5.23
CA TRP A 42 20.26 10.32 3.98
C TRP A 42 21.37 10.27 2.92
N GLY A 43 22.23 11.28 2.88
CA GLY A 43 23.34 11.37 1.92
C GLY A 43 24.49 10.41 2.20
N PHE A 44 24.50 9.69 3.33
CA PHE A 44 25.54 8.74 3.65
C PHE A 44 25.17 7.33 3.14
N PRO A 45 25.79 6.85 2.05
CA PRO A 45 25.49 5.53 1.46
C PRO A 45 25.83 4.36 2.39
N ALA A 46 26.57 4.60 3.48
CA ALA A 46 26.85 3.61 4.52
C ALA A 46 25.66 3.34 5.45
N LEU A 47 24.78 4.32 5.67
CA LEU A 47 23.59 4.17 6.53
C LEU A 47 22.37 3.66 5.74
N PHE A 48 22.20 4.13 4.51
CA PHE A 48 21.05 3.78 3.66
C PHE A 48 21.54 3.22 2.33
N PRO A 49 21.79 1.90 2.24
CA PRO A 49 22.14 1.27 0.97
C PRO A 49 20.98 1.40 -0.01
N GLU A 50 21.29 1.61 -1.29
CA GLU A 50 20.26 1.65 -2.34
C GLU A 50 19.54 0.30 -2.47
N SER A 51 18.29 0.35 -2.93
CA SER A 51 17.48 -0.85 -3.17
C SER A 51 18.17 -1.79 -4.18
N PRO A 52 18.37 -3.08 -3.85
CA PRO A 52 19.00 -4.03 -4.77
C PRO A 52 18.18 -4.20 -6.06
N CYS A 53 16.85 -4.13 -5.98
CA CYS A 53 15.96 -4.18 -7.14
C CYS A 53 16.15 -2.97 -8.07
N TRP A 54 16.47 -1.80 -7.52
CA TRP A 54 16.77 -0.60 -8.32
C TRP A 54 18.13 -0.72 -9.01
N LEU A 55 19.14 -1.22 -8.29
CA LEU A 55 20.48 -1.46 -8.85
C LEU A 55 20.46 -2.50 -9.96
N LEU A 56 19.64 -3.54 -9.84
CA LEU A 56 19.44 -4.53 -10.91
C LEU A 56 18.74 -3.93 -12.12
N ALA A 57 17.67 -3.16 -11.91
CA ALA A 57 16.97 -2.48 -12.99
C ALA A 57 17.87 -1.47 -13.73
N THR A 58 18.82 -0.84 -13.05
CA THR A 58 19.79 0.12 -13.62
C THR A 58 21.10 -0.51 -14.13
N ARG A 59 21.17 -1.86 -14.19
CA ARG A 59 22.35 -2.64 -14.61
C ARG A 59 23.62 -2.47 -13.76
N GLN A 60 23.49 -2.00 -12.52
CA GLN A 60 24.59 -1.91 -11.55
C GLN A 60 24.75 -3.22 -10.76
N VAL A 61 24.93 -4.34 -11.47
CA VAL A 61 24.92 -5.71 -10.91
C VAL A 61 25.97 -5.90 -9.81
N ALA A 62 27.17 -5.32 -9.98
CA ALA A 62 28.25 -5.42 -9.01
C ALA A 62 27.90 -4.81 -7.64
N ARG A 63 27.17 -3.68 -7.62
CA ARG A 63 26.73 -3.02 -6.39
C ARG A 63 25.55 -3.77 -5.75
N ALA A 64 24.61 -4.24 -6.55
CA ALA A 64 23.48 -5.05 -6.08
C ALA A 64 23.98 -6.32 -5.37
N ARG A 65 24.96 -7.00 -5.97
CA ARG A 65 25.62 -8.18 -5.39
C ARG A 65 26.25 -7.88 -4.03
N LYS A 66 27.04 -6.80 -3.93
CA LYS A 66 27.70 -6.43 -2.66
C LYS A 66 26.69 -6.26 -1.52
N ILE A 67 25.56 -5.62 -1.82
CA ILE A 67 24.49 -5.39 -0.82
C ILE A 67 23.78 -6.69 -0.47
N LEU A 68 23.43 -7.53 -1.45
CA LEU A 68 22.82 -8.85 -1.20
C LEU A 68 23.73 -9.76 -0.37
N TRP A 69 25.03 -9.74 -0.67
CA TRP A 69 26.02 -10.54 0.04
C TRP A 69 26.14 -10.12 1.51
N HIS A 70 26.18 -8.81 1.80
CA HIS A 70 26.13 -8.32 3.17
C HIS A 70 24.87 -8.78 3.92
N PHE A 71 23.73 -8.91 3.25
CA PHE A 71 22.51 -9.46 3.87
C PHE A 71 22.56 -10.98 4.05
N ALA A 72 23.17 -11.71 3.12
CA ALA A 72 23.36 -13.16 3.22
C ALA A 72 24.30 -13.54 4.36
N GLU A 73 25.42 -12.82 4.49
CA GLU A 73 26.39 -12.97 5.57
C GLU A 73 25.75 -12.65 6.94
N ALA A 74 24.95 -11.57 7.02
CA ALA A 74 24.18 -11.24 8.22
C ALA A 74 23.08 -12.28 8.55
N SER A 75 22.68 -13.10 7.59
CA SER A 75 21.69 -14.18 7.76
C SER A 75 22.34 -15.53 8.12
N GLY A 76 23.67 -15.59 8.25
CA GLY A 76 24.41 -16.77 8.70
C GLY A 76 24.82 -17.75 7.61
N VAL A 77 24.97 -17.31 6.35
CA VAL A 77 25.58 -18.14 5.29
C VAL A 77 27.09 -18.26 5.55
N ASP A 78 27.60 -19.50 5.69
CA ASP A 78 28.99 -19.78 6.03
C ASP A 78 29.95 -19.48 4.85
N PRO A 79 31.17 -18.97 5.12
CA PRO A 79 32.08 -18.50 4.08
C PRO A 79 32.78 -19.61 3.29
N GLU A 80 32.63 -20.90 3.61
CA GLU A 80 33.28 -22.00 2.86
C GLU A 80 32.49 -22.45 1.63
N ASP A 81 31.14 -22.36 1.66
CA ASP A 81 30.26 -22.58 0.50
C ASP A 81 30.13 -21.33 -0.41
N SER A 82 30.74 -20.23 0.02
CA SER A 82 30.56 -18.89 -0.55
C SER A 82 30.96 -18.76 -2.02
N SER A 83 32.04 -19.42 -2.47
CA SER A 83 32.55 -19.22 -3.83
C SER A 83 31.64 -19.81 -4.93
N LEU A 84 30.97 -20.92 -4.63
CA LEU A 84 30.01 -21.57 -5.54
C LEU A 84 28.66 -20.85 -5.52
N GLU A 85 28.21 -20.42 -4.33
CA GLU A 85 26.98 -19.63 -4.21
C GLU A 85 27.14 -18.23 -4.81
N GLU A 86 28.29 -17.58 -4.62
CA GLU A 86 28.57 -16.25 -5.16
C GLU A 86 28.67 -16.28 -6.70
N SER A 87 29.25 -17.33 -7.28
CA SER A 87 29.28 -17.52 -8.75
C SER A 87 27.91 -17.89 -9.33
N SER A 88 27.11 -18.70 -8.62
CA SER A 88 25.72 -18.97 -8.98
C SER A 88 24.87 -17.70 -8.96
N LEU A 89 24.95 -16.91 -7.88
CA LEU A 89 24.27 -15.62 -7.73
C LEU A 89 24.67 -14.64 -8.84
N VAL A 90 25.96 -14.55 -9.18
CA VAL A 90 26.43 -13.71 -10.29
C VAL A 90 25.79 -14.11 -11.62
N THR A 91 25.68 -15.41 -11.87
CA THR A 91 25.11 -15.95 -13.11
C THR A 91 23.61 -15.69 -13.19
N GLU A 92 22.87 -15.88 -12.09
CA GLU A 92 21.45 -15.55 -12.00
C GLU A 92 21.18 -14.05 -12.13
N LEU A 93 21.95 -13.21 -11.43
CA LEU A 93 21.82 -11.75 -11.50
C LEU A 93 22.14 -11.23 -12.92
N ALA A 94 23.14 -11.82 -13.59
CA ALA A 94 23.48 -11.50 -14.97
C ALA A 94 22.34 -11.90 -15.94
N MET A 95 21.76 -13.10 -15.79
CA MET A 95 20.60 -13.55 -16.58
C MET A 95 19.37 -12.65 -16.36
N LEU A 96 19.05 -12.29 -15.11
CA LEU A 96 17.96 -11.38 -14.77
C LEU A 96 18.17 -9.99 -15.38
N SER A 97 19.41 -9.48 -15.37
CA SER A 97 19.75 -8.20 -15.98
C SER A 97 19.68 -8.22 -17.51
N ALA A 98 19.99 -9.36 -18.14
CA ALA A 98 19.98 -9.54 -19.59
C ALA A 98 18.55 -9.66 -20.16
N GLY A 99 17.63 -10.28 -19.40
CA GLY A 99 16.21 -10.38 -19.76
C GLY A 99 15.42 -9.07 -19.54
N SER A 100 15.94 -8.15 -18.71
CA SER A 100 15.28 -6.86 -18.46
C SER A 100 15.53 -5.87 -19.62
N PRO A 101 14.47 -5.35 -20.28
CA PRO A 101 14.64 -4.30 -21.27
C PRO A 101 15.21 -3.04 -20.59
N GLN A 102 16.12 -2.36 -21.31
CA GLN A 102 16.84 -1.19 -20.82
C GLN A 102 15.86 -0.18 -20.18
N PRO A 103 16.14 0.37 -18.98
CA PRO A 103 15.34 1.43 -18.42
C PRO A 103 15.58 2.68 -19.26
N GLN A 104 14.82 2.83 -20.34
CA GLN A 104 14.58 4.16 -20.88
C GLN A 104 13.85 4.91 -19.77
N TYR A 105 14.41 6.03 -19.33
CA TYR A 105 13.70 7.01 -18.51
C TYR A 105 12.49 7.48 -19.33
N GLN A 106 11.41 6.70 -19.26
CA GLN A 106 10.17 7.09 -19.87
C GLN A 106 9.60 8.18 -18.96
N SER A 107 9.35 9.33 -19.57
CA SER A 107 8.57 10.42 -18.96
C SER A 107 7.35 9.85 -18.21
N PRO A 108 6.83 10.52 -17.17
CA PRO A 108 5.56 10.15 -16.56
C PRO A 108 4.41 10.00 -17.59
N LEU A 109 4.52 10.61 -18.78
CA LEU A 109 3.60 10.37 -19.91
C LEU A 109 3.71 8.96 -20.52
N GLY A 110 4.87 8.30 -20.44
CA GLY A 110 5.03 6.90 -20.84
C GLY A 110 4.16 5.95 -20.01
N LEU A 111 3.77 6.35 -18.80
CA LEU A 111 2.84 5.62 -17.94
C LEU A 111 1.42 5.56 -18.53
N LEU A 112 1.00 6.62 -19.24
CA LEU A 112 -0.26 6.65 -20.00
C LEU A 112 -0.23 5.70 -21.21
N ARG A 113 0.97 5.34 -21.69
CA ARG A 113 1.15 4.44 -22.84
C ARG A 113 0.82 2.99 -22.47
N THR A 114 1.02 2.61 -21.21
CA THR A 114 0.72 1.28 -20.67
C THR A 114 -0.68 1.26 -20.06
N GLN A 115 -1.69 1.04 -20.90
CA GLN A 115 -3.11 1.19 -20.52
C GLN A 115 -3.53 0.34 -19.31
N VAL A 116 -2.95 -0.85 -19.13
CA VAL A 116 -3.30 -1.76 -18.01
C VAL A 116 -2.78 -1.22 -16.69
N THR A 117 -1.50 -0.83 -16.64
CA THR A 117 -0.85 -0.27 -15.44
C THR A 117 -1.48 1.03 -15.00
N TRP A 118 -1.76 1.94 -15.95
CA TRP A 118 -2.45 3.20 -15.67
C TRP A 118 -3.87 2.99 -15.12
N ARG A 119 -4.64 2.07 -15.74
CA ARG A 119 -5.99 1.73 -15.27
C ARG A 119 -5.98 1.18 -13.85
N ASN A 120 -5.06 0.25 -13.55
CA ASN A 120 -4.94 -0.31 -12.20
C ASN A 120 -4.54 0.77 -11.18
N GLY A 121 -3.61 1.65 -11.56
CA GLY A 121 -3.22 2.81 -10.77
C GLY A 121 -4.37 3.76 -10.44
N LEU A 122 -5.19 4.10 -11.44
CA LEU A 122 -6.38 4.94 -11.26
C LEU A 122 -7.41 4.29 -10.33
N ILE A 123 -7.65 2.98 -10.45
CA ILE A 123 -8.59 2.28 -9.57
C ILE A 123 -8.10 2.28 -8.12
N LEU A 124 -6.81 2.03 -7.89
CA LEU A 124 -6.20 2.08 -6.55
C LEU A 124 -6.21 3.50 -5.98
N GLY A 125 -5.90 4.50 -6.80
CA GLY A 125 -5.96 5.91 -6.41
C GLY A 125 -7.38 6.34 -6.05
N PHE A 126 -8.37 5.95 -6.86
CA PHE A 126 -9.78 6.22 -6.58
C PHE A 126 -10.26 5.53 -5.29
N SER A 127 -9.85 4.28 -5.06
CA SER A 127 -10.18 3.54 -3.82
C SER A 127 -9.57 4.21 -2.58
N SER A 128 -8.32 4.68 -2.69
CA SER A 128 -7.63 5.46 -1.66
C SER A 128 -8.32 6.80 -1.38
N LEU A 129 -8.71 7.53 -2.43
CA LEU A 129 -9.44 8.80 -2.33
C LEU A 129 -10.76 8.63 -1.59
N VAL A 130 -11.54 7.60 -1.96
CA VAL A 130 -12.83 7.33 -1.32
C VAL A 130 -12.66 6.87 0.12
N GLY A 131 -11.67 6.01 0.40
CA GLY A 131 -11.35 5.56 1.76
C GLY A 131 -10.98 6.72 2.69
N GLU A 132 -10.08 7.59 2.24
CA GLU A 132 -9.66 8.77 3.01
C GLU A 132 -10.75 9.84 3.12
N GLY A 133 -11.58 10.02 2.09
CA GLY A 133 -12.66 11.01 2.11
C GLY A 133 -13.83 10.65 3.03
N ILE A 134 -14.25 9.38 3.06
CA ILE A 134 -15.32 8.91 3.97
C ILE A 134 -14.88 9.01 5.44
N ARG A 135 -13.59 8.91 5.71
CA ARG A 135 -13.05 8.91 7.08
C ARG A 135 -13.46 10.16 7.86
N ALA A 136 -13.60 11.30 7.18
CA ALA A 136 -14.07 12.54 7.78
C ALA A 136 -15.48 12.42 8.39
N SER A 137 -16.40 11.81 7.64
CA SER A 137 -17.76 11.49 8.09
C SER A 137 -17.78 10.61 9.35
N PHE A 138 -16.93 9.58 9.39
CA PHE A 138 -16.86 8.68 10.55
C PHE A 138 -16.25 9.37 11.78
N ARG A 139 -15.19 10.17 11.60
CA ARG A 139 -14.60 10.96 12.70
C ARG A 139 -15.59 11.93 13.32
N ARG A 140 -16.39 12.60 12.48
CA ARG A 140 -17.41 13.53 12.96
C ARG A 140 -18.47 12.83 13.79
N SER A 141 -18.83 11.61 13.41
CA SER A 141 -19.78 10.77 14.16
C SER A 141 -19.20 10.27 15.49
N LEU A 142 -17.88 10.09 15.56
CA LEU A 142 -17.13 9.73 16.77
C LEU A 142 -16.99 10.91 17.76
N ALA A 143 -16.78 12.13 17.26
CA ALA A 143 -16.47 13.32 18.06
C ALA A 143 -17.41 13.61 19.26
N PRO A 144 -18.75 13.54 19.14
CA PRO A 144 -19.64 13.83 20.27
C PRO A 144 -19.63 12.74 21.36
N GLN A 145 -19.05 11.56 21.09
CA GLN A 145 -19.09 10.41 21.99
C GLN A 145 -17.85 10.29 22.88
N VAL A 146 -16.78 11.02 22.56
CA VAL A 146 -15.49 10.93 23.26
C VAL A 146 -15.22 12.23 24.03
N PRO A 147 -15.12 12.18 25.37
CA PRO A 147 -15.22 13.38 26.21
C PRO A 147 -13.92 14.21 26.36
N THR A 148 -12.75 13.70 25.91
CA THR A 148 -11.47 14.39 26.11
C THR A 148 -10.82 14.81 24.79
N PHE A 149 -9.99 15.86 24.85
CA PHE A 149 -9.35 16.46 23.67
C PHE A 149 -8.39 15.50 22.94
N TYR A 150 -7.61 14.70 23.68
CA TYR A 150 -6.59 13.81 23.09
C TYR A 150 -7.09 12.40 22.78
N LEU A 151 -8.19 11.92 23.37
CA LEU A 151 -8.68 10.55 23.16
C LEU A 151 -9.01 10.23 21.68
N PRO A 152 -9.69 11.10 20.90
CA PRO A 152 -9.98 10.83 19.50
C PRO A 152 -8.70 10.56 18.69
N TYR A 153 -7.63 11.28 19.01
CA TYR A 153 -6.32 11.11 18.36
C TYR A 153 -5.71 9.73 18.69
N PHE A 154 -5.75 9.30 19.95
CA PHE A 154 -5.27 7.96 20.34
C PHE A 154 -6.12 6.83 19.75
N VAL A 155 -7.44 7.01 19.69
CA VAL A 155 -8.36 6.05 19.06
C VAL A 155 -8.02 5.89 17.58
N GLU A 156 -7.75 6.98 16.88
CA GLU A 156 -7.33 6.94 15.47
C GLU A 156 -5.98 6.28 15.26
N ALA A 157 -4.98 6.59 16.08
CA ALA A 157 -3.66 5.97 16.01
C ALA A 157 -3.75 4.46 16.32
N GLY A 158 -4.58 4.08 17.30
CA GLY A 158 -4.85 2.68 17.62
C GLY A 158 -5.58 1.94 16.48
N LEU A 159 -6.55 2.59 15.84
CA LEU A 159 -7.25 2.06 14.66
C LEU A 159 -6.30 1.86 13.47
N GLU A 160 -5.35 2.78 13.26
CA GLU A 160 -4.31 2.62 12.26
C GLU A 160 -3.41 1.41 12.55
N ALA A 161 -2.96 1.27 13.80
CA ALA A 161 -2.17 0.11 14.24
C ALA A 161 -2.94 -1.20 14.01
N ALA A 162 -4.21 -1.24 14.41
CA ALA A 162 -5.09 -2.39 14.24
C ALA A 162 -5.29 -2.73 12.76
N ALA A 163 -5.47 -1.73 11.89
CA ALA A 163 -5.57 -1.93 10.45
C ALA A 163 -4.27 -2.54 9.87
N LEU A 164 -3.10 -2.07 10.29
CA LEU A 164 -1.82 -2.63 9.83
C LEU A 164 -1.63 -4.09 10.27
N VAL A 165 -1.95 -4.41 11.54
CA VAL A 165 -1.91 -5.78 12.06
C VAL A 165 -2.91 -6.67 11.30
N PHE A 166 -4.13 -6.18 11.07
CA PHE A 166 -5.12 -6.89 10.28
C PHE A 166 -4.62 -7.19 8.86
N LEU A 167 -3.99 -6.22 8.19
CA LEU A 167 -3.42 -6.41 6.86
C LEU A 167 -2.23 -7.39 6.85
N LEU A 168 -1.38 -7.37 7.88
CA LEU A 168 -0.31 -8.35 8.06
C LEU A 168 -0.85 -9.78 8.13
N LEU A 169 -1.93 -9.99 8.87
CA LEU A 169 -2.53 -11.31 9.04
C LEU A 169 -3.31 -11.78 7.81
N THR A 170 -4.01 -10.86 7.13
CA THR A 170 -4.97 -11.22 6.08
C THR A 170 -4.39 -11.18 4.68
N ALA A 171 -3.49 -10.25 4.37
CA ALA A 171 -3.05 -10.05 3.01
C ALA A 171 -2.30 -11.26 2.44
N ASP A 172 -1.46 -11.90 3.26
CA ASP A 172 -0.69 -13.07 2.85
C ASP A 172 -1.57 -14.33 2.77
N ARG A 173 -2.68 -14.36 3.53
CA ARG A 173 -3.57 -15.53 3.67
C ARG A 173 -4.74 -15.54 2.71
N CYS A 174 -5.33 -14.38 2.44
CA CYS A 174 -6.52 -14.23 1.60
C CYS A 174 -6.20 -13.65 0.22
N GLY A 175 -5.06 -12.97 0.05
CA GLY A 175 -4.76 -12.16 -1.14
C GLY A 175 -5.14 -10.70 -0.95
N ARG A 176 -4.68 -9.82 -1.84
CA ARG A 176 -4.84 -8.36 -1.70
C ARG A 176 -6.20 -7.90 -2.21
N ARG A 177 -6.67 -8.43 -3.34
CA ARG A 177 -7.94 -8.02 -3.95
C ARG A 177 -9.17 -8.38 -3.09
N PRO A 178 -9.34 -9.61 -2.54
CA PRO A 178 -10.53 -9.91 -1.74
C PRO A 178 -10.57 -9.11 -0.44
N VAL A 179 -9.41 -8.84 0.17
CA VAL A 179 -9.34 -7.98 1.37
C VAL A 179 -9.71 -6.53 1.02
N LEU A 180 -9.26 -6.03 -0.14
CA LEU A 180 -9.64 -4.69 -0.63
C LEU A 180 -11.14 -4.60 -0.93
N LEU A 181 -11.72 -5.62 -1.57
CA LEU A 181 -13.17 -5.73 -1.81
C LEU A 181 -13.97 -5.77 -0.51
N LEU A 182 -13.56 -6.60 0.45
CA LEU A 182 -14.23 -6.71 1.74
C LEU A 182 -14.14 -5.39 2.52
N GLY A 183 -12.97 -4.75 2.53
CA GLY A 183 -12.76 -3.46 3.18
C GLY A 183 -13.62 -2.35 2.56
N THR A 184 -13.62 -2.23 1.23
CA THR A 184 -14.45 -1.24 0.50
C THR A 184 -15.94 -1.48 0.66
N MET A 185 -16.38 -2.74 0.73
CA MET A 185 -17.77 -3.08 1.04
C MET A 185 -18.12 -2.71 2.49
N ALA A 186 -17.24 -3.02 3.44
CA ALA A 186 -17.44 -2.70 4.85
C ALA A 186 -17.51 -1.19 5.11
N THR A 187 -16.64 -0.39 4.46
CA THR A 187 -16.69 1.08 4.55
C THR A 187 -17.99 1.64 3.96
N GLY A 188 -18.38 1.19 2.76
CA GLY A 188 -19.61 1.61 2.11
C GLY A 188 -20.85 1.26 2.95
N LEU A 189 -20.93 0.03 3.46
CA LEU A 189 -22.03 -0.42 4.30
C LEU A 189 -22.08 0.33 5.63
N ALA A 190 -20.94 0.55 6.29
CA ALA A 190 -20.87 1.33 7.52
C ALA A 190 -21.35 2.77 7.31
N SER A 191 -20.99 3.40 6.19
CA SER A 191 -21.47 4.74 5.83
C SER A 191 -22.98 4.79 5.60
N LEU A 192 -23.53 3.83 4.86
CA LEU A 192 -24.98 3.76 4.61
C LEU A 192 -25.78 3.50 5.88
N LEU A 193 -25.30 2.59 6.73
CA LEU A 193 -25.93 2.29 8.01
C LEU A 193 -25.86 3.47 8.99
N LEU A 194 -24.76 4.26 8.98
CA LEU A 194 -24.66 5.48 9.79
C LEU A 194 -25.67 6.53 9.31
N LEU A 195 -25.80 6.70 8.00
CA LEU A 195 -26.77 7.62 7.41
C LEU A 195 -28.22 7.23 7.75
N ALA A 196 -28.58 5.96 7.56
CA ALA A 196 -29.92 5.45 7.85
C ALA A 196 -30.23 5.44 9.36
N GLY A 197 -29.20 5.17 10.17
CA GLY A 197 -29.30 4.97 11.60
C GLY A 197 -29.21 6.24 12.44
N ALA A 198 -28.83 7.38 11.85
CA ALA A 198 -28.59 8.64 12.57
C ALA A 198 -29.77 9.11 13.44
N GLN A 199 -31.01 8.73 13.13
CA GLN A 199 -32.21 9.10 13.89
C GLN A 199 -32.84 7.94 14.69
N TYR A 200 -32.46 6.69 14.40
CA TYR A 200 -33.17 5.50 14.90
C TYR A 200 -32.31 4.56 15.76
N LEU A 201 -30.97 4.65 15.68
CA LEU A 201 -30.07 3.77 16.42
C LEU A 201 -29.70 4.37 17.78
N PRO A 202 -29.33 3.52 18.77
CA PRO A 202 -28.73 3.98 20.01
C PRO A 202 -27.27 4.43 19.80
N GLY A 203 -26.80 5.35 20.64
CA GLY A 203 -25.44 5.94 20.62
C GLY A 203 -24.31 4.92 20.40
N TRP A 204 -24.37 3.81 21.13
CA TRP A 204 -23.36 2.74 21.10
C TRP A 204 -23.26 2.02 19.76
N THR A 205 -24.36 1.86 19.02
CA THR A 205 -24.34 1.23 17.69
C THR A 205 -23.71 2.17 16.66
N MET A 206 -24.02 3.47 16.72
CA MET A 206 -23.37 4.48 15.88
C MET A 206 -21.86 4.57 16.17
N LEU A 207 -21.46 4.50 17.44
CA LEU A 207 -20.06 4.43 17.84
C LEU A 207 -19.37 3.21 17.21
N SER A 208 -19.93 2.02 17.41
CA SER A 208 -19.35 0.77 16.90
C SER A 208 -19.21 0.78 15.38
N LEU A 209 -20.21 1.33 14.69
CA LEU A 209 -20.23 1.43 13.24
C LEU A 209 -19.22 2.46 12.70
N SER A 210 -19.03 3.57 13.42
CA SER A 210 -18.01 4.57 13.11
C SER A 210 -16.61 4.00 13.27
N VAL A 211 -16.35 3.28 14.37
CA VAL A 211 -15.07 2.62 14.64
C VAL A 211 -14.79 1.54 13.58
N LEU A 212 -15.78 0.72 13.23
CA LEU A 212 -15.65 -0.28 12.17
C LEU A 212 -15.39 0.35 10.81
N GLY A 213 -16.10 1.43 10.48
CA GLY A 213 -15.89 2.19 9.25
C GLY A 213 -14.50 2.81 9.16
N LEU A 214 -14.00 3.38 10.26
CA LEU A 214 -12.63 3.92 10.36
C LEU A 214 -11.57 2.84 10.19
N LEU A 215 -11.74 1.69 10.84
CA LEU A 215 -10.82 0.56 10.72
C LEU A 215 -10.76 0.09 9.26
N ALA A 216 -11.94 -0.12 8.65
CA ALA A 216 -12.05 -0.57 7.28
C ALA A 216 -11.46 0.45 6.29
N SER A 217 -11.66 1.75 6.50
CA SER A 217 -11.12 2.78 5.61
C SER A 217 -9.60 2.88 5.71
N ARG A 218 -9.04 2.82 6.93
CA ARG A 218 -7.59 2.74 7.14
C ARG A 218 -6.98 1.50 6.47
N ALA A 219 -7.64 0.36 6.59
CA ALA A 219 -7.21 -0.88 5.92
C ALA A 219 -7.26 -0.73 4.39
N VAL A 220 -8.31 -0.14 3.82
CA VAL A 220 -8.44 0.12 2.37
C VAL A 220 -7.35 1.05 1.86
N SER A 221 -7.08 2.17 2.54
CA SER A 221 -6.04 3.12 2.13
C SER A 221 -4.65 2.48 2.17
N ALA A 222 -4.30 1.84 3.29
CA ALA A 222 -3.01 1.19 3.46
C ALA A 222 -2.81 0.04 2.47
N LEU A 223 -3.85 -0.77 2.24
CA LEU A 223 -3.82 -1.86 1.28
C LEU A 223 -3.72 -1.35 -0.16
N SER A 224 -4.41 -0.24 -0.50
CA SER A 224 -4.29 0.40 -1.81
C SER A 224 -2.86 0.87 -2.09
N SER A 225 -2.17 1.45 -1.10
CA SER A 225 -0.76 1.84 -1.24
C SER A 225 0.18 0.63 -1.36
N LEU A 226 -0.04 -0.43 -0.58
CA LEU A 226 0.74 -1.67 -0.71
C LEU A 226 0.54 -2.32 -2.07
N PHE A 227 -0.71 -2.39 -2.51
CA PHE A 227 -1.05 -2.98 -3.80
C PHE A 227 -0.51 -2.14 -4.97
N ALA A 228 -0.47 -0.81 -4.82
CA ALA A 228 0.21 0.05 -5.79
C ALA A 228 1.71 -0.30 -5.90
N ALA A 229 2.40 -0.51 -4.78
CA ALA A 229 3.81 -0.91 -4.79
C ALA A 229 4.05 -2.28 -5.45
N GLU A 230 3.06 -3.19 -5.39
CA GLU A 230 3.13 -4.51 -6.02
C GLU A 230 2.78 -4.50 -7.51
N VAL A 231 1.86 -3.63 -7.95
CA VAL A 231 1.40 -3.55 -9.36
C VAL A 231 2.31 -2.69 -10.22
N PHE A 232 2.87 -1.61 -9.66
CA PHE A 232 3.72 -0.71 -10.44
C PHE A 232 5.13 -1.29 -10.61
N PRO A 233 5.67 -1.28 -11.86
CA PRO A 233 7.02 -1.75 -12.12
C PRO A 233 8.07 -0.86 -11.46
N THR A 234 9.20 -1.44 -11.08
CA THR A 234 10.27 -0.79 -10.28
C THR A 234 10.66 0.60 -10.77
N VAL A 235 10.74 0.81 -12.10
CA VAL A 235 11.16 2.08 -12.72
C VAL A 235 10.17 3.23 -12.44
N ILE A 236 8.88 2.95 -12.38
CA ILE A 236 7.81 3.96 -12.19
C ILE A 236 7.04 3.78 -10.88
N ARG A 237 7.48 2.85 -10.03
CA ARG A 237 6.83 2.54 -8.75
C ARG A 237 6.70 3.76 -7.85
N GLY A 238 7.74 4.58 -7.77
CA GLY A 238 7.70 5.81 -6.99
C GLY A 238 6.62 6.78 -7.46
N ALA A 239 6.52 7.01 -8.77
CA ALA A 239 5.50 7.89 -9.36
C ALA A 239 4.08 7.33 -9.18
N GLY A 240 3.89 6.02 -9.40
CA GLY A 240 2.60 5.36 -9.22
C GLY A 240 2.13 5.35 -7.76
N LEU A 241 3.04 5.07 -6.82
CA LEU A 241 2.76 5.18 -5.39
C LEU A 241 2.40 6.61 -5.01
N GLY A 242 3.16 7.59 -5.51
CA GLY A 242 2.90 9.01 -5.31
C GLY A 242 1.52 9.44 -5.80
N LEU A 243 1.05 8.91 -6.94
CA LEU A 243 -0.30 9.14 -7.45
C LEU A 243 -1.37 8.59 -6.50
N VAL A 244 -1.22 7.36 -6.03
CA VAL A 244 -2.20 6.72 -5.13
C VAL A 244 -2.24 7.41 -3.76
N LEU A 245 -1.08 7.80 -3.23
CA LEU A 245 -0.99 8.60 -2.00
C LEU A 245 -1.56 10.01 -2.19
N GLY A 246 -1.26 10.66 -3.31
CA GLY A 246 -1.80 11.97 -3.67
C GLY A 246 -3.32 11.96 -3.78
N ALA A 247 -3.90 10.92 -4.39
CA ALA A 247 -5.36 10.73 -4.43
C ALA A 247 -5.94 10.53 -3.02
N GLY A 248 -5.24 9.80 -2.15
CA GLY A 248 -5.59 9.69 -0.73
C GLY A 248 -5.60 11.04 -0.02
N PHE A 249 -4.56 11.86 -0.21
CA PHE A 249 -4.51 13.22 0.36
C PHE A 249 -5.62 14.13 -0.19
N LEU A 250 -5.98 14.00 -1.46
CA LEU A 250 -7.14 14.70 -2.02
C LEU A 250 -8.44 14.25 -1.34
N GLY A 251 -8.56 12.97 -0.98
CA GLY A 251 -9.64 12.48 -0.12
C GLY A 251 -9.63 13.12 1.26
N GLN A 252 -8.46 13.22 1.92
CA GLN A 252 -8.34 13.89 3.23
C GLN A 252 -8.71 15.37 3.20
N ALA A 253 -8.55 16.04 2.05
CA ALA A 253 -8.96 17.43 1.89
C ALA A 253 -10.48 17.64 2.03
N ALA A 254 -11.29 16.57 2.07
CA ALA A 254 -12.69 16.64 2.44
C ALA A 254 -12.92 16.98 3.92
N ASP A 255 -12.03 16.56 4.84
CA ASP A 255 -12.15 16.82 6.30
C ASP A 255 -12.48 18.30 6.63
N PRO A 256 -11.72 19.32 6.15
CA PRO A 256 -12.03 20.72 6.43
C PRO A 256 -13.31 21.22 5.74
N LEU A 257 -13.65 20.70 4.55
CA LEU A 257 -14.85 21.11 3.80
C LEU A 257 -16.13 20.74 4.54
N ASP A 258 -16.11 19.67 5.32
CA ASP A 258 -17.24 19.23 6.13
C ASP A 258 -17.50 20.17 7.30
N ALA A 259 -16.44 20.70 7.91
CA ALA A 259 -16.56 21.64 9.01
C ALA A 259 -17.31 22.92 8.60
N LEU A 260 -17.18 23.33 7.34
CA LEU A 260 -17.83 24.52 6.77
C LEU A 260 -19.33 24.34 6.49
N HIS A 261 -19.81 23.14 6.16
CA HIS A 261 -21.14 22.94 5.55
C HIS A 261 -22.32 22.66 6.50
N GLY A 262 -22.16 22.81 7.82
CA GLY A 262 -23.27 22.66 8.78
C GLY A 262 -24.02 21.32 8.71
N ARG A 263 -25.28 21.27 9.16
CA ARG A 263 -26.09 20.03 9.19
C ARG A 263 -26.44 19.46 7.81
N HIS A 264 -26.57 20.32 6.78
CA HIS A 264 -26.88 19.88 5.41
C HIS A 264 -25.67 19.23 4.72
N GLY A 265 -24.45 19.68 5.01
CA GLY A 265 -23.22 19.08 4.48
C GLY A 265 -23.03 17.63 4.89
N PHE A 266 -23.36 17.31 6.15
CA PHE A 266 -23.21 15.96 6.70
C PHE A 266 -23.99 14.89 5.91
N PHE A 267 -25.24 15.18 5.54
CA PHE A 267 -26.08 14.27 4.77
C PHE A 267 -25.57 14.12 3.33
N LEU A 268 -25.27 15.24 2.67
CA LEU A 268 -24.79 15.26 1.29
C LEU A 268 -23.48 14.47 1.14
N GLN A 269 -22.55 14.67 2.07
CA GLN A 269 -21.25 14.01 2.06
C GLN A 269 -21.37 12.48 2.18
N HIS A 270 -22.21 11.98 3.09
CA HIS A 270 -22.44 10.54 3.23
C HIS A 270 -22.99 9.93 1.95
N ILE A 271 -23.92 10.60 1.28
CA ILE A 271 -24.49 10.12 0.02
C ILE A 271 -23.45 10.12 -1.09
N VAL A 272 -22.73 11.24 -1.26
CA VAL A 272 -21.70 11.38 -2.29
C VAL A 272 -20.66 10.30 -2.11
N PHE A 273 -20.05 10.19 -0.94
CA PHE A 273 -18.99 9.20 -0.76
C PHE A 273 -19.50 7.75 -0.68
N ALA A 274 -20.72 7.48 -0.20
CA ALA A 274 -21.30 6.13 -0.31
C ALA A 274 -21.50 5.73 -1.78
N SER A 275 -21.96 6.65 -2.63
CA SER A 275 -22.09 6.40 -4.07
C SER A 275 -20.72 6.16 -4.73
N LEU A 276 -19.70 6.93 -4.34
CA LEU A 276 -18.32 6.73 -4.80
C LEU A 276 -17.73 5.42 -4.26
N ALA A 277 -18.11 4.97 -3.06
CA ALA A 277 -17.69 3.67 -2.51
C ALA A 277 -18.28 2.49 -3.30
N VAL A 278 -19.53 2.57 -3.71
CA VAL A 278 -20.14 1.56 -4.61
C VAL A 278 -19.42 1.54 -5.95
N LEU A 279 -19.09 2.72 -6.51
CA LEU A 279 -18.30 2.81 -7.73
C LEU A 279 -16.89 2.23 -7.53
N ALA A 280 -16.24 2.51 -6.39
CA ALA A 280 -14.92 2.00 -6.08
C ALA A 280 -14.93 0.48 -5.94
N LEU A 281 -15.94 -0.07 -5.27
CA LEU A 281 -16.17 -1.51 -5.16
C LEU A 281 -16.28 -2.16 -6.56
N LEU A 282 -17.07 -1.58 -7.46
CA LEU A 282 -17.19 -2.04 -8.84
C LEU A 282 -15.85 -1.98 -9.57
N CYS A 283 -15.10 -0.88 -9.43
CA CYS A 283 -13.78 -0.71 -10.02
C CYS A 283 -12.77 -1.74 -9.50
N VAL A 284 -12.75 -2.04 -8.20
CA VAL A 284 -11.84 -3.03 -7.60
C VAL A 284 -12.12 -4.45 -8.12
N LEU A 285 -13.35 -4.76 -8.57
CA LEU A 285 -13.64 -6.02 -9.24
C LEU A 285 -12.90 -6.18 -10.59
N LEU A 286 -12.41 -5.09 -11.19
CA LEU A 286 -11.62 -5.12 -12.42
C LEU A 286 -10.12 -5.33 -12.16
N LEU A 287 -9.66 -5.23 -10.90
CA LEU A 287 -8.25 -5.41 -10.55
C LEU A 287 -7.81 -6.87 -10.68
N PRO A 288 -6.57 -7.14 -11.16
CA PRO A 288 -5.97 -8.48 -11.09
C PRO A 288 -5.66 -8.88 -9.64
N GLU A 289 -5.35 -10.15 -9.37
CA GLU A 289 -4.79 -10.57 -8.07
C GLU A 289 -3.25 -10.46 -8.12
N SER A 290 -2.62 -9.91 -7.07
CA SER A 290 -1.14 -9.84 -6.93
C SER A 290 -0.52 -10.98 -6.13
N ARG A 291 -1.32 -11.77 -5.41
CA ARG A 291 -0.82 -12.84 -4.54
C ARG A 291 0.01 -13.88 -5.31
N GLY A 292 1.20 -14.17 -4.79
CA GLY A 292 2.09 -15.21 -5.33
C GLY A 292 2.74 -14.84 -6.66
N ARG A 293 2.74 -13.56 -7.05
CA ARG A 293 3.41 -13.08 -8.25
C ARG A 293 4.64 -12.25 -7.87
N GLY A 294 5.74 -12.46 -8.58
CA GLY A 294 6.96 -11.66 -8.41
C GLY A 294 6.71 -10.19 -8.75
N LEU A 295 7.49 -9.30 -8.13
CA LEU A 295 7.40 -7.86 -8.38
C LEU A 295 7.76 -7.56 -9.85
N PRO A 296 6.92 -6.82 -10.60
CA PRO A 296 7.20 -6.51 -11.98
C PRO A 296 8.47 -5.64 -12.06
N GLN A 297 9.46 -6.10 -12.82
CA GLN A 297 10.71 -5.36 -13.06
C GLN A 297 10.61 -4.50 -14.32
N SER A 298 9.78 -4.92 -15.29
CA SER A 298 9.54 -4.21 -16.55
C SER A 298 8.07 -3.83 -16.75
N LEU A 299 7.81 -2.87 -17.65
CA LEU A 299 6.46 -2.51 -18.11
C LEU A 299 5.75 -3.70 -18.79
N GLN A 300 6.48 -4.55 -19.50
CA GLN A 300 5.92 -5.73 -20.17
C GLN A 300 5.44 -6.78 -19.15
N ASP A 301 6.12 -6.90 -18.01
CA ASP A 301 5.69 -7.78 -16.91
C ASP A 301 4.42 -7.25 -16.26
N ALA A 302 4.30 -5.92 -16.15
CA ALA A 302 3.10 -5.27 -15.64
C ALA A 302 1.89 -5.44 -16.56
N ASP A 303 2.09 -5.43 -17.89
CA ASP A 303 1.02 -5.71 -18.86
C ASP A 303 0.55 -7.17 -18.84
N ARG A 304 1.43 -8.11 -18.47
CA ARG A 304 1.09 -9.53 -18.28
C ARG A 304 0.25 -9.79 -17.03
N LEU A 305 0.08 -8.82 -16.13
CA LEU A 305 -0.85 -8.89 -14.99
C LEU A 305 -2.30 -8.76 -15.46
N CYS A 306 -2.77 -9.75 -16.22
CA CYS A 306 -4.15 -9.85 -16.64
C CYS A 306 -5.06 -10.38 -15.53
N ARG A 307 -6.35 -10.03 -15.64
CA ARG A 307 -7.43 -10.35 -14.70
C ARG A 307 -7.47 -11.86 -14.41
N SER A 308 -7.34 -12.24 -13.14
CA SER A 308 -7.65 -13.59 -12.69
C SER A 308 -9.12 -13.68 -12.23
N PRO A 309 -9.86 -14.75 -12.59
CA PRO A 309 -11.19 -14.99 -12.04
C PRO A 309 -11.09 -15.29 -10.54
N LEU A 310 -12.03 -14.73 -9.76
CA LEU A 310 -12.05 -14.76 -8.28
C LEU A 310 -12.02 -16.19 -7.67
N LEU A 311 -12.37 -17.21 -8.46
CA LEU A 311 -12.60 -18.59 -7.99
C LEU A 311 -11.47 -19.58 -8.30
N ARG A 312 -10.45 -19.19 -9.07
CA ARG A 312 -9.26 -20.04 -9.24
C ARG A 312 -8.20 -19.57 -8.26
N GLY A 313 -8.08 -20.29 -7.14
CA GLY A 313 -6.87 -20.22 -6.32
C GLY A 313 -5.68 -20.48 -7.24
N CYS A 314 -4.84 -19.48 -7.46
CA CYS A 314 -3.54 -19.76 -8.06
C CYS A 314 -2.82 -20.72 -7.12
N PRO A 315 -2.31 -21.86 -7.61
CA PRO A 315 -1.43 -22.68 -6.80
C PRO A 315 -0.32 -21.77 -6.29
N ARG A 316 -0.01 -21.92 -5.00
CA ARG A 316 1.05 -21.20 -4.31
C ARG A 316 2.37 -21.54 -4.98
N GLN A 317 2.72 -20.79 -6.01
CA GLN A 317 4.06 -20.76 -6.56
C GLN A 317 4.84 -19.81 -5.66
N ASP A 318 5.43 -20.38 -4.60
CA ASP A 318 6.47 -19.71 -3.81
C ASP A 318 7.72 -19.62 -4.71
N HIS A 319 7.65 -18.83 -5.77
CA HIS A 319 8.79 -18.50 -6.60
C HIS A 319 9.56 -17.41 -5.88
N LEU A 320 10.64 -17.80 -5.21
CA LEU A 320 11.69 -16.87 -4.82
C LEU A 320 12.06 -16.06 -6.08
N PRO A 321 12.01 -14.71 -6.06
CA PRO A 321 12.18 -13.87 -7.25
C PRO A 321 13.57 -13.95 -7.90
N LEU A 322 14.45 -14.83 -7.42
CA LEU A 322 15.81 -15.05 -7.89
C LEU A 322 16.00 -16.39 -8.62
N LEU A 323 15.15 -17.39 -8.38
CA LEU A 323 15.25 -18.69 -9.04
C LEU A 323 14.17 -18.79 -10.12
N SER A 324 14.58 -18.78 -11.39
CA SER A 324 13.68 -19.12 -12.49
C SER A 324 13.38 -20.63 -12.49
N PRO A 325 12.23 -21.06 -13.02
CA PRO A 325 11.96 -22.48 -13.18
C PRO A 325 12.93 -23.07 -14.22
N SER A 326 13.54 -24.20 -13.89
CA SER A 326 14.11 -25.09 -14.89
C SER A 326 13.01 -25.53 -15.85
N ASP A 327 13.08 -25.08 -17.11
CA ASP A 327 12.22 -25.52 -18.20
C ASP A 327 12.26 -27.05 -18.34
N SER A 328 11.28 -27.74 -17.73
CA SER A 328 11.15 -29.19 -17.84
C SER A 328 9.71 -29.68 -17.66
N CYS A 329 8.71 -28.85 -17.98
CA CYS A 329 7.32 -29.32 -17.91
C CYS A 329 6.38 -28.66 -18.93
N TRP A 330 6.79 -28.59 -20.20
CA TRP A 330 5.88 -28.44 -21.34
C TRP A 330 6.43 -29.20 -22.56
N ALA A 331 6.56 -30.52 -22.44
CA ALA A 331 6.69 -31.42 -23.57
C ALA A 331 5.78 -32.62 -23.35
N GLY A 332 4.79 -32.80 -24.24
CA GLY A 332 4.00 -34.03 -24.31
C GLY A 332 2.49 -33.82 -24.29
N HIS A 333 1.91 -33.54 -25.46
CA HIS A 333 0.90 -34.41 -26.10
C HIS A 333 0.07 -33.61 -27.12
N THR A 334 0.52 -33.65 -28.37
CA THR A 334 -0.36 -33.52 -29.55
C THR A 334 -0.96 -34.90 -29.84
N PRO A 335 -2.30 -35.06 -29.92
CA PRO A 335 -2.88 -36.27 -30.50
C PRO A 335 -2.87 -36.15 -32.02
N GLU A 336 -2.16 -37.04 -32.71
CA GLU A 336 -2.37 -37.31 -34.13
C GLU A 336 -3.78 -37.87 -34.34
N GLN A 337 -4.54 -37.24 -35.23
CA GLN A 337 -5.76 -37.79 -35.80
C GLN A 337 -5.38 -38.77 -36.91
N ARG A 338 -5.93 -39.99 -36.81
CA ARG A 338 -6.10 -40.93 -37.93
C ARG A 338 -7.60 -41.12 -38.12
#